data_AF-A0A3D2CIE9-F1
#
_entry.id   AF-A0A3D2CIE9-F1
#
_cell.length_a   1.000
_cell.length_b   1.000
_cell.length_c   1.000
_cell.angle_alpha   90.00
_cell.angle_beta   90.00
_cell.angle_gamma   90.00
#
_symmetry.space_group_name_H-M   'P 1'
#
loop_
_entity.id
_entity.type
_entity.pdbx_description
1 polymer ?
#
loop_
_entity_poly.entity_id
_entity_poly.type
_entity_poly.pdbx_seq_one_letter_code
_entity_poly.pdbx_strand_id
1 'polypeptide(L)' 'MKFSEKVKYARMKLLLTQEALAKELGVSYATICRWEKDNREPQIVSQGKFYAFCESKGIKFEN' A
#
# COMPACT_ATOMS: atom_id res chain seq x y z
N MET A 1 4.24 0.63 -12.93
CA MET A 1 4.18 1.46 -11.70
C MET A 1 5.10 0.88 -10.65
N LYS A 2 5.90 1.72 -9.99
CA LYS A 2 6.68 1.36 -8.81
C LYS A 2 5.75 1.03 -7.64
N PHE A 3 6.24 0.28 -6.66
CA PHE A 3 5.46 -0.07 -5.46
C PHE A 3 4.89 1.17 -4.74
N SER A 4 5.70 2.22 -4.59
CA SER A 4 5.29 3.51 -4.01
C SER A 4 4.06 4.12 -4.70
N GLU A 5 4.04 4.09 -6.03
CA GLU A 5 2.93 4.58 -6.85
C GLU A 5 1.69 3.71 -6.68
N LYS A 6 1.85 2.38 -6.60
CA LYS A 6 0.74 1.44 -6.38
C LYS A 6 0.08 1.69 -5.01
N VAL A 7 0.87 1.90 -3.96
CA VAL A 7 0.36 2.22 -2.62
C VAL A 7 -0.46 3.49 -2.63
N LYS A 8 0.10 4.57 -3.19
CA LYS A 8 -0.59 5.86 -3.28
C LYS A 8 -1.87 5.75 -4.12
N TYR A 9 -1.83 5.02 -5.23
CA TYR A 9 -2.99 4.77 -6.07
C TYR A 9 -4.11 4.05 -5.31
N ALA A 10 -3.80 2.92 -4.66
CA ALA A 10 -4.79 2.15 -3.91
C ALA A 10 -5.43 2.99 -2.79
N ARG A 11 -4.60 3.75 -2.05
CA ARG A 11 -5.06 4.65 -1.00
C ARG A 11 -6.05 5.69 -1.51
N MET A 12 -5.69 6.39 -2.59
CA MET A 12 -6.53 7.45 -3.17
C MET A 12 -7.81 6.87 -3.77
N LYS A 13 -7.75 5.72 -4.45
CA LYS A 13 -8.91 5.03 -5.03
C LYS A 13 -9.92 4.60 -3.97
N LEU A 14 -9.44 4.22 -2.78
CA LEU A 14 -10.27 3.83 -1.64
C LEU A 14 -10.63 5.01 -0.72
N LEU A 15 -10.24 6.24 -1.06
CA LEU A 15 -10.47 7.46 -0.27
C LEU A 15 -9.93 7.36 1.17
N LEU A 16 -8.80 6.68 1.35
CA LEU A 16 -8.18 6.48 2.66
C LEU A 16 -7.13 7.56 2.97
N THR A 17 -7.01 7.91 4.25
CA THR A 17 -5.81 8.58 4.75
C THR A 17 -4.66 7.57 4.84
N GLN A 18 -3.41 8.05 4.95
CA GLN A 18 -2.26 7.15 5.17
C GLN A 18 -2.41 6.35 6.46
N GLU A 19 -3.00 6.96 7.50
CA GLU A 19 -3.28 6.31 8.78
C GLU A 19 -4.37 5.24 8.69
N ALA A 20 -5.44 5.52 7.94
CA ALA A 20 -6.50 4.53 7.70
C ALA A 20 -5.96 3.32 6.92
N LEU A 21 -5.14 3.56 5.87
CA LEU A 21 -4.49 2.46 5.15
C LEU A 21 -3.52 1.67 6.05
N ALA A 22 -2.78 2.34 6.93
CA ALA A 22 -1.90 1.68 7.88
C ALA A 22 -2.68 0.73 8.80
N LYS A 23 -3.84 1.17 9.29
CA LYS A 23 -4.75 0.36 10.11
C LYS A 23 -5.28 -0.86 9.35
N GLU A 24 -5.73 -0.68 8.11
CA GLU A 24 -6.21 -1.80 7.26
C GLU A 24 -5.12 -2.84 7.00
N LEU A 25 -3.86 -2.39 6.82
CA LEU A 25 -2.72 -3.28 6.55
C LEU A 25 -2.05 -3.84 7.82
N GLY A 26 -2.46 -3.40 9.00
CA GLY A 26 -1.84 -3.78 10.27
C GLY A 26 -0.37 -3.36 10.36
N VAL A 27 -0.03 -2.18 9.84
CA VAL A 27 1.33 -1.60 9.87
C VAL A 27 1.31 -0.22 10.52
N SER A 28 2.49 0.32 10.85
CA SER A 28 2.59 1.68 11.38
C SER A 28 2.29 2.73 10.31
N TYR A 29 1.79 3.91 10.71
CA TYR A 29 1.68 5.08 9.83
C TYR A 29 3.01 5.41 9.13
N ALA A 30 4.13 5.35 9.88
CA ALA A 30 5.47 5.61 9.35
C ALA A 30 5.87 4.62 8.24
N THR A 31 5.33 3.40 8.26
CA THR A 31 5.53 2.40 7.20
C THR A 31 4.89 2.86 5.89
N ILE A 32 3.62 3.29 5.92
CA ILE A 32 2.92 3.80 4.74
C ILE A 32 3.59 5.07 4.22
N CYS A 33 3.93 6.00 5.12
CA CYS A 33 4.58 7.25 4.76
C CYS A 33 5.92 7.00 4.04
N ARG A 34 6.68 5.99 4.48
CA ARG A 34 7.94 5.58 3.84
C ARG A 34 7.72 4.93 2.48
N TRP A 35 6.72 4.06 2.35
CA TRP A 35 6.38 3.44 1.06
C TRP A 35 6.00 4.48 0.01
N GLU A 36 5.21 5.50 0.37
CA GLU A 36 4.80 6.54 -0.58
C GLU A 36 5.93 7.55 -0.90
N LYS A 37 6.91 7.75 -0.01
CA LYS A 37 7.94 8.80 -0.13
C LYS A 37 9.30 8.32 -0.64
N ASP A 38 9.82 7.22 -0.11
CA ASP A 38 11.27 6.93 -0.18
C ASP A 38 11.67 5.99 -1.33
N ASN A 39 10.75 5.61 -2.22
CA ASN A 39 11.00 4.69 -3.35
C ASN A 39 11.73 3.37 -2.96
N ARG A 40 11.80 3.05 -1.66
CA ARG A 40 12.37 1.80 -1.16
C ARG A 40 11.28 0.75 -1.15
N GLU A 41 11.57 -0.34 -1.84
CA GLU A 41 10.68 -1.49 -1.84
C GLU A 41 10.65 -2.13 -0.44
N PRO A 42 9.47 -2.47 0.08
CA PRO A 42 9.39 -3.23 1.31
C PRO A 42 9.80 -4.68 1.11
N GLN A 43 9.98 -5.38 2.23
CA GLN A 43 10.14 -6.83 2.22
C GLN A 43 8.95 -7.52 1.54
N ILE A 44 9.21 -8.68 0.93
CA ILE A 44 8.22 -9.48 0.20
C ILE A 44 6.94 -9.73 1.03
N VAL A 45 7.06 -10.00 2.33
CA VAL A 45 5.91 -10.22 3.21
C VAL A 45 4.98 -9.01 3.27
N SER A 46 5.54 -7.81 3.37
CA SER A 46 4.77 -6.56 3.38
C SER A 46 4.15 -6.26 2.02
N GLN A 47 4.85 -6.56 0.92
CA GLN A 47 4.28 -6.47 -0.42
C GLN A 47 3.09 -7.42 -0.58
N GLY A 48 3.21 -8.67 -0.13
CA GLY A 48 2.13 -9.65 -0.15
C GLY A 48 0.90 -9.19 0.62
N LYS A 49 1.07 -8.63 1.83
CA LYS A 49 -0.04 -8.04 2.61
C LYS A 49 -0.74 -6.91 1.84
N PHE A 50 0.03 -6.01 1.23
CA PHE A 50 -0.51 -4.92 0.44
C PHE A 50 -1.31 -5.42 -0.77
N TYR A 51 -0.78 -6.38 -1.53
CA TYR A 51 -1.46 -6.92 -2.71
C TYR A 51 -2.71 -7.72 -2.35
N ALA A 52 -2.67 -8.53 -1.28
CA ALA A 52 -3.85 -9.25 -0.79
C ALA A 52 -4.96 -8.29 -0.35
N PHE A 53 -4.59 -7.21 0.35
CA PHE A 53 -5.53 -6.13 0.68
C PHE A 53 -6.13 -5.50 -0.58
N CYS A 54 -5.30 -5.15 -1.57
CA CYS A 54 -5.80 -4.56 -2.82
C CYS A 54 -6.76 -5.50 -3.54
N GLU A 55 -6.44 -6.79 -3.63
CA GLU A 55 -7.31 -7.79 -4.27
C GLU A 55 -8.65 -7.92 -3.53
N SER A 56 -8.66 -7.91 -2.20
CA SER A 56 -9.89 -7.91 -1.39
C SER A 56 -10.79 -6.68 -1.63
N LYS A 57 -10.22 -5.58 -2.12
CA LYS A 57 -10.94 -4.35 -2.48
C LYS A 57 -11.19 -4.23 -3.99
N GLY A 58 -10.95 -5.30 -4.77
CA GLY A 58 -11.14 -5.32 -6.22
C GLY A 58 -10.10 -4.52 -7.00
N ILE A 59 -8.93 -4.24 -6.40
CA ILE A 59 -7.80 -3.55 -7.04
C ILE A 59 -6.76 -4.60 -7.43
N LYS A 60 -6.54 -4.76 -8.74
CA LYS A 60 -5.48 -5.61 -9.28
C LYS A 60 -4.42 -4.77 -9.95
N PHE A 61 -3.16 -5.11 -9.70
CA PHE A 61 -2.02 -4.55 -10.40
C PHE A 61 -1.42 -5.66 -11.25
N GLU A 62 -1.41 -5.47 -12.56
CA GLU A 62 -0.68 -6.35 -13.47
C GLU A 62 0.83 -6.14 -13.29
N ASN A 63 1.60 -7.18 -13.63
CA ASN A 63 3.05 -7.19 -13.51
C ASN A 63 3.71 -6.38 -14.63
#